data_AF-A0AA35D7M5-F1
#
_entry.id   AF-A0AA35D7M5-F1
#
_cell.length_a   1.000
_cell.length_b   1.000
_cell.length_c   1.000
_cell.angle_alpha   90.00
_cell.angle_beta   90.00
_cell.angle_gamma   90.00
#
_symmetry.space_group_name_H-M   'P 1'
#
loop_
_entity.id
_entity.type
_entity.pdbx_description
1 polymer ?
#
loop_
_entity_poly.entity_id
_entity_poly.type
_entity_poly.pdbx_seq_one_letter_code
_entity_poly.pdbx_strand_id
1 'polypeptide(L)'
;MKKLATLIALAAALSTPAWAATKTVTLSVPGMTCAACPITVKKALTKVDGVQKAEVSYEKREAVVTFDDAKTNADALTKATANAGYPSSVKQ
;
A
#
# COMPACT_ATOMS: atom_id res chain seq x y z
N MET A 1 62.57 2.01 -14.61
CA MET A 1 62.47 2.05 -13.13
C MET A 1 61.60 3.23 -12.71
N LYS A 2 60.28 3.02 -12.57
CA LYS A 2 59.35 3.92 -11.87
C LYS A 2 58.21 3.06 -11.34
N LYS A 3 58.42 2.63 -10.09
CA LYS A 3 57.47 2.07 -9.13
C LYS A 3 56.28 3.07 -9.02
N LEU A 4 55.03 2.80 -8.68
CA LEU A 4 54.29 1.83 -7.86
C LEU A 4 52.84 1.82 -8.40
N ALA A 5 52.15 0.68 -8.53
CA ALA A 5 51.15 0.20 -7.56
C ALA A 5 50.28 1.30 -6.93
N THR A 6 48.96 1.32 -7.19
CA THR A 6 47.96 0.72 -6.28
C THR A 6 46.54 0.94 -6.81
N LEU A 7 45.80 -0.16 -6.77
CA LEU A 7 44.36 -0.31 -6.93
C LEU A 7 43.61 0.58 -5.94
N ILE A 8 42.62 1.36 -6.39
CA ILE A 8 41.49 1.78 -5.56
C ILE A 8 40.22 1.49 -6.36
N ALA A 9 39.53 0.46 -5.89
CA ALA A 9 38.19 0.09 -6.28
C ALA A 9 37.23 1.24 -5.99
N LEU A 10 36.38 1.60 -6.95
CA LEU A 10 35.12 2.26 -6.65
C LEU A 10 33.99 1.41 -7.23
N ALA A 11 33.62 0.40 -6.44
CA ALA A 11 32.32 -0.23 -6.52
C ALA A 11 31.26 0.84 -6.22
N ALA A 12 30.86 1.61 -7.24
CA ALA A 12 29.66 2.42 -7.16
C ALA A 12 28.46 1.46 -7.29
N ALA A 13 28.04 0.99 -6.11
CA ALA A 13 26.70 0.56 -5.73
C ALA A 13 25.84 -0.02 -6.86
N LEU A 14 25.67 -1.34 -6.81
CA LEU A 14 24.51 -2.05 -7.33
C LEU A 14 23.24 -1.25 -6.97
N SER A 15 22.74 -0.50 -7.95
CA SER A 15 21.43 0.13 -7.87
C SER A 15 20.42 -0.97 -8.13
N THR A 16 20.20 -1.85 -7.14
CA THR A 16 18.95 -2.61 -7.10
C THR A 16 17.89 -1.63 -6.64
N PRO A 17 16.97 -1.15 -7.50
CA PRO A 17 15.78 -0.50 -6.97
C PRO A 17 15.12 -1.52 -6.03
N ALA A 18 14.86 -1.02 -4.82
CA ALA A 18 14.34 -1.76 -3.71
C ALA A 18 13.17 -2.68 -4.11
N TRP A 19 13.13 -3.87 -3.51
CA TRP A 19 12.00 -4.79 -3.51
C TRP A 19 10.77 -4.17 -2.80
N ALA A 20 10.23 -3.08 -3.33
CA ALA A 20 8.90 -2.60 -3.02
C ALA A 20 7.93 -3.39 -3.89
N ALA A 21 7.39 -4.50 -3.37
CA ALA A 21 6.44 -5.30 -4.12
C ALA A 21 5.07 -4.68 -3.95
N THR A 22 4.51 -4.19 -5.06
CA THR A 22 3.14 -3.67 -5.03
C THR A 22 2.20 -4.84 -4.79
N LYS A 23 1.45 -4.79 -3.68
CA LYS A 23 0.45 -5.79 -3.30
C LYS A 23 -0.94 -5.25 -3.51
N THR A 24 -1.83 -6.13 -3.93
CA THR A 24 -3.27 -5.83 -4.03
C THR A 24 -4.01 -6.72 -3.07
N VAL A 25 -4.85 -6.13 -2.24
CA VAL A 25 -5.72 -6.84 -1.29
C VAL A 25 -7.15 -6.38 -1.46
N THR A 26 -8.08 -7.29 -1.17
CA THR A 26 -9.50 -6.98 -1.12
C THR A 26 -9.91 -6.90 0.34
N LEU A 27 -10.55 -5.81 0.75
CA LEU A 27 -11.10 -5.61 2.08
C LEU A 27 -12.62 -5.75 2.01
N SER A 28 -13.21 -6.54 2.88
CA SER A 28 -14.66 -6.58 3.09
C SER A 28 -15.06 -5.48 4.06
N VAL A 29 -16.01 -4.62 3.66
CA VAL A 29 -16.47 -3.45 4.42
C VAL A 29 -17.99 -3.52 4.60
N PRO A 30 -18.49 -4.34 5.55
CA PRO A 30 -19.93 -4.59 5.71
C PRO A 30 -20.72 -3.34 6.10
N GLY A 31 -20.09 -2.34 6.70
CA GLY A 31 -20.70 -1.08 7.13
C GLY A 31 -21.06 -0.09 6.01
N MET A 32 -20.83 -0.42 4.74
CA MET A 32 -21.27 0.41 3.62
C MET A 32 -22.79 0.25 3.39
N THR A 33 -23.60 1.02 4.11
CA THR A 33 -25.07 1.00 4.04
C THR A 33 -25.71 2.19 3.33
N CYS A 34 -24.91 3.18 2.92
CA CYS A 34 -25.37 4.37 2.20
C CYS A 34 -24.56 4.57 0.92
N ALA A 35 -25.20 5.11 -0.12
CA ALA A 35 -24.60 5.38 -1.42
C ALA A 35 -23.36 6.31 -1.35
N ALA A 36 -23.25 7.13 -0.29
CA ALA A 36 -22.10 7.99 -0.04
C ALA A 36 -20.97 7.31 0.76
N CYS A 37 -21.22 6.19 1.45
CA CYS A 37 -20.21 5.48 2.24
C CYS A 37 -18.93 5.11 1.46
N PRO A 38 -19.01 4.63 0.20
CA PRO A 38 -17.81 4.29 -0.58
C PRO A 38 -16.84 5.46 -0.76
N ILE A 39 -17.36 6.69 -0.83
CA ILE A 39 -16.55 7.91 -1.00
C ILE A 39 -15.67 8.13 0.23
N THR A 40 -16.25 7.97 1.42
CA THR A 40 -15.52 8.13 2.70
C THR A 40 -14.45 7.05 2.85
N VAL A 41 -14.80 5.79 2.58
CA VAL A 41 -13.85 4.66 2.65
C VAL A 41 -12.69 4.87 1.67
N LYS A 42 -12.97 5.24 0.41
CA LYS A 42 -11.94 5.54 -0.59
C LYS A 42 -11.04 6.69 -0.16
N LYS A 43 -11.60 7.77 0.39
CA LYS A 43 -10.84 8.91 0.92
C LYS A 43 -9.95 8.51 2.11
N ALA A 44 -10.40 7.60 2.96
CA ALA A 44 -9.59 7.12 4.07
C ALA A 44 -8.39 6.29 3.58
N LEU A 45 -8.63 5.36 2.65
CA LEU A 45 -7.59 4.49 2.08
C LEU A 45 -6.54 5.27 1.27
N THR A 46 -6.96 6.25 0.46
CA THR A 46 -6.04 7.07 -0.33
C THR A 46 -5.15 8.02 0.49
N LYS A 47 -5.48 8.22 1.78
CA LYS A 47 -4.64 9.00 2.71
C LYS A 47 -3.56 8.14 3.40
N VAL A 48 -3.63 6.81 3.28
CA VAL A 48 -2.62 5.93 3.84
C VAL A 48 -1.38 6.00 2.96
N ASP A 49 -0.23 6.30 3.55
CA ASP A 49 1.04 6.34 2.82
C ASP A 49 1.35 4.97 2.21
N GLY A 50 1.89 4.97 0.99
CA GLY A 50 2.10 3.75 0.21
C GLY A 50 0.89 3.22 -0.57
N VAL A 51 -0.32 3.76 -0.37
CA VAL A 51 -1.47 3.39 -1.23
C VAL A 51 -1.32 4.03 -2.60
N GLN A 52 -1.29 3.20 -3.64
CA GLN A 52 -1.21 3.64 -5.03
C GLN A 52 -2.60 3.72 -5.68
N LYS A 53 -3.49 2.78 -5.33
CA LYS A 53 -4.84 2.71 -5.90
C LYS A 53 -5.82 2.19 -4.87
N ALA A 54 -7.02 2.78 -4.83
CA ALA A 54 -8.13 2.29 -4.03
C ALA A 54 -9.43 2.36 -4.84
N GLU A 55 -10.05 1.20 -5.04
CA GLU A 55 -11.35 1.04 -5.68
C GLU A 55 -12.33 0.50 -4.66
N VAL A 56 -13.53 1.07 -4.58
CA VAL A 56 -14.55 0.67 -3.60
C VAL A 56 -15.85 0.39 -4.33
N SER A 57 -16.41 -0.79 -4.11
CA SER A 57 -17.67 -1.23 -4.68
C SER A 57 -18.73 -1.31 -3.59
N TYR A 58 -19.76 -0.48 -3.71
CA TYR A 58 -20.94 -0.54 -2.84
C TYR A 58 -21.71 -1.85 -3.01
N GLU A 59 -21.91 -2.29 -4.25
CA GLU A 59 -22.66 -3.51 -4.59
C GLU A 59 -22.06 -4.75 -3.95
N LYS A 60 -20.73 -4.87 -3.97
CA LYS A 60 -20.00 -5.99 -3.37
C LYS A 60 -19.64 -5.78 -1.90
N ARG A 61 -19.81 -4.56 -1.38
CA ARG A 61 -19.33 -4.13 -0.05
C ARG A 61 -17.84 -4.41 0.15
N GLU A 62 -17.06 -4.11 -0.88
CA GLU A 62 -15.64 -4.43 -0.94
C GLU A 62 -14.80 -3.21 -1.33
N ALA A 63 -13.56 -3.17 -0.84
CA ALA A 63 -12.55 -2.21 -1.26
C ALA A 63 -11.30 -2.95 -1.74
N VAL A 64 -10.96 -2.81 -3.02
CA VAL A 64 -9.73 -3.34 -3.60
C VAL A 64 -8.66 -2.26 -3.50
N VAL A 65 -7.56 -2.57 -2.83
CA VAL A 65 -6.50 -1.61 -2.54
C VAL A 65 -5.17 -2.16 -3.02
N THR A 66 -4.50 -1.36 -3.84
CA THR A 66 -3.15 -1.62 -4.32
C THR A 66 -2.18 -0.69 -3.59
N PHE A 67 -1.20 -1.27 -2.91
CA PHE A 67 -0.29 -0.55 -2.04
C PHE A 67 1.14 -1.10 -2.11
N ASP A 68 2.10 -0.28 -1.72
CA ASP A 68 3.50 -0.65 -1.55
C ASP A 68 3.71 -1.36 -0.21
N ASP A 69 4.11 -2.63 -0.25
CA ASP A 69 4.29 -3.45 0.95
C ASP A 69 5.49 -3.06 1.82
N ALA A 70 6.39 -2.21 1.30
CA ALA A 70 7.46 -1.61 2.09
C ALA A 70 6.99 -0.42 2.94
N LYS A 71 5.84 0.19 2.58
CA LYS A 71 5.32 1.40 3.24
C LYS A 71 4.05 1.15 4.06
N THR A 72 3.24 0.20 3.66
CA THR A 72 1.97 -0.10 4.33
C THR A 72 1.62 -1.57 4.24
N ASN A 73 0.61 -1.98 4.99
CA ASN A 73 0.15 -3.36 5.07
C ASN A 73 -1.37 -3.41 5.26
N ALA A 74 -1.93 -4.61 5.16
CA ALA A 74 -3.37 -4.78 5.25
C ALA A 74 -3.95 -4.33 6.61
N ASP A 75 -3.22 -4.49 7.72
CA ASP A 75 -3.64 -4.02 9.05
C ASP A 75 -3.71 -2.50 9.15
N ALA A 76 -2.79 -1.78 8.51
CA ALA A 76 -2.83 -0.33 8.44
C ALA A 76 -4.05 0.15 7.63
N LEU A 77 -4.38 -0.55 6.55
CA LEU A 77 -5.56 -0.26 5.74
C LEU A 77 -6.86 -0.51 6.51
N THR A 78 -6.97 -1.63 7.24
CA THR A 78 -8.16 -1.93 8.06
C THR A 78 -8.31 -0.96 9.24
N LYS A 79 -7.21 -0.50 9.83
CA LYS A 79 -7.24 0.58 10.83
C LYS A 79 -7.70 1.90 10.24
N ALA A 80 -7.24 2.25 9.04
CA ALA A 80 -7.63 3.50 8.38
C ALA A 80 -9.14 3.55 8.09
N THR A 81 -9.72 2.45 7.62
CA THR A 81 -11.16 2.33 7.39
C THR A 81 -11.94 2.32 8.71
N ALA A 82 -11.46 1.61 9.73
CA ALA A 82 -12.07 1.60 11.06
C ALA A 82 -12.10 3.00 11.70
N ASN A 83 -10.99 3.76 11.61
CA ASN A 83 -10.92 5.15 12.08
C ASN A 83 -11.87 6.09 11.33
N ALA A 84 -12.23 5.75 10.08
CA ALA A 84 -13.25 6.46 9.32
C ALA A 84 -14.69 6.02 9.64
N GLY A 85 -14.87 5.11 10.61
CA GLY A 85 -16.17 4.56 11.01
C GLY A 85 -16.61 3.33 10.21
N TYR A 86 -15.72 2.73 9.41
CA TYR A 86 -16.00 1.58 8.56
C TYR A 86 -15.05 0.42 8.84
N PRO A 87 -15.25 -0.34 9.93
CA PRO A 87 -14.46 -1.53 10.21
C PRO A 87 -14.45 -2.48 9.00
N SER A 88 -13.27 -2.99 8.65
CA SER A 88 -13.09 -3.89 7.51
C SER A 88 -12.15 -5.04 7.82
N SER A 89 -12.30 -6.14 7.09
CA SER A 89 -11.43 -7.33 7.19
C SER A 89 -10.81 -7.67 5.84
N VAL A 90 -9.63 -8.29 5.84
CA VAL A 90 -9.00 -8.78 4.61
C VAL A 90 -9.77 -9.99 4.10
N LYS A 91 -10.24 -9.91 2.86
CA LYS A 91 -10.88 -11.02 2.15
C LYS A 91 -9.78 -11.79 1.43
N GLN A 92 -9.47 -13.00 1.91
CA GLN A 92 -8.51 -13.91 1.28
C GLN A 92 -9.03 -14.42 -0.07
#